data_AF-A0A2C9UZ56-F1
#
_entry.id   AF-A0A2C9UZ56-F1
#
_cell.length_a   1.000
_cell.length_b   1.000
_cell.length_c   1.000
_cell.angle_alpha   90.00
_cell.angle_beta   90.00
_cell.angle_gamma   90.00
#
_symmetry.space_group_name_H-M   'P 1'
#
loop_
_entity.id
_entity.type
_entity.pdbx_description
1 polymer ?
#
loop_
_entity_poly.entity_id
_entity_poly.type
_entity_poly.pdbx_seq_one_letter_code
_entity_poly.pdbx_strand_id
1 'polypeptide(L)'
;MQINIRQNNRVRKLKDLDHRSKAQTRRATKHLSKQFTSSEMATTACFIIVSRNDIPIYEAEVGSAAKREDAAQLHQFILHAALDIVQDLAWTTSAMFLKAIDKFNDLVVSVYVTAGHTRFMLLHNPHNDDGIKTFFQEVHELYIKILLNPLNLPGSRITSSHFDTKVRALARKYL
;
A
#
# COMPACT_ATOMS: atom_id res chain seq x y z
N MET A 1 -23.14 69.41 -0.46
CA MET A 1 -21.88 68.83 0.05
C MET A 1 -22.01 67.42 0.66
N GLN A 2 -23.15 66.71 0.54
CA GLN A 2 -23.36 65.39 1.19
C GLN A 2 -23.26 64.15 0.27
N ILE A 3 -23.19 64.32 -1.04
CA ILE A 3 -23.18 63.19 -1.99
C ILE A 3 -21.79 62.51 -2.05
N ASN A 4 -20.72 63.27 -1.83
CA ASN A 4 -19.34 62.80 -2.03
C ASN A 4 -18.83 61.88 -0.88
N ILE A 5 -19.35 62.04 0.34
CA ILE A 5 -18.95 61.22 1.50
C ILE A 5 -19.59 59.82 1.43
N ARG A 6 -20.82 59.73 0.90
CA ARG A 6 -21.58 58.47 0.81
C ARG A 6 -21.01 57.50 -0.22
N GLN A 7 -20.46 58.02 -1.33
CA GLN A 7 -19.76 57.22 -2.33
C GLN A 7 -18.42 56.69 -1.80
N ASN A 8 -17.65 57.52 -1.10
CA ASN A 8 -16.32 57.15 -0.62
C ASN A 8 -16.36 56.04 0.46
N ASN A 9 -17.37 56.06 1.33
CA ASN A 9 -17.60 54.99 2.32
C ASN A 9 -18.07 53.67 1.68
N ARG A 10 -18.78 53.73 0.55
CA ARG A 10 -19.23 52.54 -0.18
C ARG A 10 -18.05 51.84 -0.86
N VAL A 11 -17.15 52.60 -1.48
CA VAL A 11 -15.93 52.07 -2.11
C VAL A 11 -14.98 51.43 -1.09
N ARG A 12 -14.83 52.04 0.10
CA ARG A 12 -14.02 51.45 1.18
C ARG A 12 -14.62 50.14 1.69
N LYS A 13 -15.94 50.10 1.91
CA LYS A 13 -16.65 48.89 2.35
C LYS A 13 -16.56 47.75 1.32
N LEU A 14 -16.63 48.05 0.02
CA LEU A 14 -16.45 47.05 -1.05
C LEU A 14 -15.01 46.48 -1.09
N LYS A 15 -13.99 47.30 -0.86
CA LYS A 15 -12.58 46.83 -0.82
C LYS A 15 -12.32 45.91 0.39
N ASP A 16 -12.90 46.23 1.55
CA ASP A 16 -12.78 45.38 2.75
C ASP A 16 -13.53 44.04 2.62
N LEU A 17 -14.68 44.04 1.93
CA LEU A 17 -15.43 42.81 1.62
C LEU A 17 -14.63 41.89 0.67
N ASP A 18 -13.94 42.46 -0.33
CA ASP A 18 -13.10 41.69 -1.26
C ASP A 18 -11.82 41.14 -0.58
N HIS A 19 -11.22 41.90 0.33
CA HIS A 19 -10.09 41.42 1.14
C HIS A 19 -10.48 40.31 2.12
N ARG A 20 -11.66 40.38 2.75
CA ARG A 20 -12.19 39.30 3.60
C ARG A 20 -12.53 38.04 2.80
N SER A 21 -13.12 38.20 1.62
CA SER A 21 -13.42 37.09 0.69
C SER A 21 -12.13 36.37 0.25
N LYS A 22 -11.11 37.12 -0.19
CA LYS A 22 -9.80 36.55 -0.59
C LYS A 22 -9.06 35.88 0.58
N ALA A 23 -9.15 36.41 1.81
CA ALA A 23 -8.56 35.79 2.99
C ALA A 23 -9.26 34.49 3.41
N GLN A 24 -10.59 34.42 3.24
CA GLN A 24 -11.39 33.25 3.56
C GLN A 24 -11.19 32.13 2.52
N THR A 25 -11.10 32.46 1.23
CA THR A 25 -10.74 31.52 0.17
C THR A 25 -9.32 30.97 0.34
N ARG A 26 -8.35 31.81 0.74
CA ARG A 26 -6.97 31.36 1.03
C ARG A 26 -6.86 30.48 2.28
N ARG A 27 -7.71 30.70 3.29
CA ARG A 27 -7.80 29.82 4.47
C ARG A 27 -8.45 28.49 4.14
N ALA A 28 -9.49 28.47 3.31
CA ALA A 28 -10.13 27.25 2.84
C ALA A 28 -9.18 26.41 1.96
N THR A 29 -8.48 27.02 1.00
CA THR A 29 -7.48 26.32 0.19
C THR A 29 -6.27 25.88 1.00
N LYS A 30 -5.82 26.66 2.00
CA LYS A 30 -4.82 26.18 2.96
C LYS A 30 -5.33 25.00 3.80
N HIS A 31 -6.58 25.01 4.26
CA HIS A 31 -7.15 23.90 5.03
C HIS A 31 -7.33 22.63 4.19
N LEU A 32 -7.80 22.75 2.94
CA LEU A 32 -7.87 21.65 1.97
C LEU A 32 -6.49 21.12 1.60
N SER A 33 -5.50 22.00 1.38
CA SER A 33 -4.11 21.58 1.14
C SER A 33 -3.44 20.97 2.38
N LYS A 34 -3.80 21.40 3.59
CA LYS A 34 -3.33 20.80 4.84
C LYS A 34 -4.00 19.46 5.11
N GLN A 35 -5.27 19.28 4.78
CA GLN A 35 -5.93 17.97 4.84
C GLN A 35 -5.35 16.98 3.84
N PHE A 36 -4.86 17.45 2.68
CA PHE A 36 -4.14 16.61 1.71
C PHE A 36 -2.67 16.35 2.07
N THR A 37 -2.09 17.09 3.03
CA THR A 37 -0.67 16.98 3.41
C THR A 37 -0.46 16.58 4.88
N SER A 38 -1.51 16.18 5.59
CA SER A 38 -1.45 15.76 7.01
C SER A 38 -2.09 14.39 7.27
N SER A 39 -2.14 13.49 6.28
CA SER A 39 -2.08 12.07 6.63
C SER A 39 -0.61 11.79 6.93
N GLU A 40 -0.28 11.51 8.20
CA GLU A 40 0.76 10.51 8.47
C GLU A 40 0.58 9.42 7.42
N MET A 41 1.56 9.25 6.52
CA MET A 41 1.45 8.37 5.36
C MET A 41 1.28 6.96 5.91
N ALA A 42 0.03 6.57 6.12
CA ALA A 42 -0.32 5.27 6.60
C ALA A 42 0.14 4.31 5.51
N THR A 43 1.20 3.56 5.80
CA THR A 43 1.75 2.61 4.87
C THR A 43 0.70 1.51 4.74
N THR A 44 -0.02 1.50 3.63
CA THR A 44 -0.87 0.38 3.23
C THR A 44 0.03 -0.57 2.48
N ALA A 45 0.24 -1.76 3.03
CA ALA A 45 0.80 -2.83 2.27
C ALA A 45 -0.07 -4.09 2.38
N CYS A 46 -0.29 -4.76 1.26
CA CYS A 46 -1.04 -6.00 1.20
C CYS A 46 -0.08 -7.11 0.77
N PHE A 47 0.04 -8.14 1.61
CA PHE A 47 0.93 -9.26 1.38
C PHE A 47 0.12 -10.53 1.13
N ILE A 48 0.41 -11.21 0.01
CA ILE A 48 -0.20 -12.49 -0.33
C ILE A 48 0.85 -13.55 -0.65
N ILE A 49 0.51 -14.80 -0.36
CA ILE A 49 1.24 -15.97 -0.81
C ILE A 49 0.33 -16.76 -1.74
N VAL A 50 0.80 -16.96 -2.97
CA VAL A 50 0.10 -17.72 -4.02
C VAL A 50 0.88 -18.99 -4.28
N SER A 51 0.20 -20.14 -4.18
CA SER A 51 0.80 -21.43 -4.50
C SER A 51 1.15 -21.54 -5.98
N ARG A 52 1.83 -22.63 -6.36
CA ARG A 52 2.14 -22.93 -7.77
C ARG A 52 0.91 -23.04 -8.66
N ASN A 53 -0.26 -23.36 -8.11
CA ASN A 53 -1.50 -23.59 -8.87
C ASN A 53 -2.40 -22.34 -8.92
N ASP A 54 -1.83 -21.14 -8.74
CA ASP A 54 -2.57 -19.86 -8.72
C ASP A 54 -3.61 -19.73 -7.60
N ILE A 55 -3.52 -20.58 -6.57
CA ILE A 55 -4.40 -20.54 -5.40
C ILE A 55 -3.76 -19.67 -4.31
N PRO A 56 -4.42 -18.60 -3.83
CA PRO A 56 -3.94 -17.82 -2.68
C PRO A 56 -4.06 -18.65 -1.40
N ILE A 57 -2.92 -18.91 -0.76
CA ILE A 57 -2.83 -19.73 0.47
C ILE A 57 -2.64 -18.89 1.73
N TYR A 58 -2.25 -17.62 1.61
CA TYR A 58 -2.15 -16.70 2.73
C TYR A 58 -2.37 -15.26 2.24
N GLU A 59 -2.96 -14.45 3.11
CA GLU A 59 -3.25 -13.03 2.85
C GLU A 59 -3.16 -12.27 4.17
N ALA A 60 -2.47 -11.14 4.15
CA ALA A 60 -2.39 -10.23 5.27
C ALA A 60 -2.25 -8.79 4.80
N GLU A 61 -3.19 -7.97 5.25
CA GLU A 61 -3.00 -6.52 5.30
C GLU A 61 -1.96 -6.20 6.38
N VAL A 62 -0.89 -5.55 5.94
CA VAL A 62 0.30 -5.18 6.71
C VAL A 62 0.49 -3.68 6.60
N GLY A 63 0.16 -2.94 7.66
CA GLY A 63 0.15 -1.49 7.59
C GLY A 63 -0.51 -0.83 8.80
N SER A 64 -0.29 0.48 8.94
CA SER A 64 -0.88 1.29 10.02
C SER A 64 -2.26 1.84 9.67
N ALA A 65 -2.68 1.76 8.39
CA ALA A 65 -3.98 2.23 7.96
C ALA A 65 -5.09 1.31 8.46
N ALA A 66 -6.11 1.90 9.11
CA ALA A 66 -7.30 1.18 9.52
C ALA A 66 -7.91 0.41 8.33
N LYS A 67 -8.32 -0.85 8.57
CA LYS A 67 -9.02 -1.72 7.60
C LYS A 67 -10.11 -0.93 6.87
N ARG A 68 -9.85 -0.54 5.63
CA ARG A 68 -10.87 -0.11 4.68
C ARG A 68 -11.18 -1.33 3.83
N GLU A 69 -12.35 -1.94 4.02
CA GLU A 69 -12.74 -3.13 3.25
C GLU A 69 -12.71 -2.90 1.74
N ASP A 70 -13.04 -1.69 1.28
CA ASP A 70 -12.93 -1.28 -0.13
C ASP A 70 -11.48 -1.33 -0.67
N ALA A 71 -10.49 -1.07 0.19
CA ALA A 71 -9.09 -1.12 -0.22
C ALA A 71 -8.61 -2.56 -0.42
N ALA A 72 -9.10 -3.51 0.38
CA ALA A 72 -8.72 -4.92 0.27
C ALA A 72 -9.16 -5.53 -1.07
N GLN A 73 -10.37 -5.22 -1.54
CA GLN A 73 -10.85 -5.68 -2.84
C GLN A 73 -10.00 -5.12 -4.00
N LEU A 74 -9.62 -3.85 -3.91
CA LEU A 74 -8.73 -3.22 -4.89
C LEU A 74 -7.33 -3.84 -4.86
N HIS A 75 -6.77 -4.08 -3.67
CA HIS A 75 -5.46 -4.73 -3.53
C HIS A 75 -5.47 -6.12 -4.17
N GLN A 76 -6.53 -6.90 -3.94
CA GLN A 76 -6.69 -8.21 -4.54
C GLN A 76 -6.75 -8.13 -6.07
N PHE A 77 -7.49 -7.15 -6.62
CA PHE A 77 -7.56 -6.94 -8.06
C PHE A 77 -6.19 -6.61 -8.68
N ILE A 78 -5.44 -5.68 -8.07
CA ILE A 78 -4.10 -5.28 -8.54
C ILE A 78 -3.14 -6.48 -8.50
N LEU A 79 -3.09 -7.19 -7.37
CA LEU A 79 -2.21 -8.34 -7.21
C LEU A 79 -2.55 -9.48 -8.18
N HIS A 80 -3.84 -9.71 -8.43
CA HIS A 80 -4.27 -10.72 -9.39
C HIS A 80 -3.88 -10.35 -10.83
N ALA A 81 -4.04 -9.08 -11.23
CA ALA A 81 -3.63 -8.60 -12.55
C ALA A 81 -2.12 -8.73 -12.78
N ALA A 82 -1.30 -8.62 -11.72
CA ALA A 82 0.14 -8.76 -11.81
C ALA A 82 0.63 -10.23 -11.94
N LEU A 83 -0.22 -11.24 -11.69
CA LEU A 83 0.20 -12.66 -11.70
C LEU A 83 0.72 -13.12 -13.06
N ASP A 84 0.12 -12.65 -14.16
CA ASP A 84 0.55 -13.01 -15.51
C ASP A 84 1.99 -12.53 -15.78
N ILE A 85 2.30 -11.30 -15.35
CA ILE A 85 3.63 -10.72 -15.45
C ILE A 85 4.64 -11.51 -14.60
N VAL A 86 4.26 -11.90 -13.37
CA VAL A 86 5.10 -12.75 -12.51
C VAL A 86 5.42 -14.07 -13.19
N GLN A 87 4.41 -14.68 -13.80
CA GLN A 87 4.56 -15.98 -14.46
C GLN A 87 5.60 -15.91 -15.56
N ASP A 88 5.54 -14.90 -16.44
CA ASP A 88 6.51 -14.72 -17.51
C ASP A 88 7.93 -14.46 -16.97
N LEU A 89 8.05 -13.56 -15.98
CA LEU A 89 9.35 -13.20 -15.41
C LEU A 89 10.02 -14.37 -14.69
N ALA A 90 9.25 -15.21 -13.98
CA ALA A 90 9.76 -16.36 -13.23
C ALA A 90 10.51 -17.38 -14.11
N TRP A 91 10.25 -17.41 -15.43
CA TRP A 91 10.97 -18.29 -16.37
C TRP A 91 12.22 -17.67 -16.98
N THR A 92 12.41 -16.35 -16.83
CA THR A 92 13.53 -15.61 -17.44
C THR A 92 14.72 -15.40 -16.51
N THR A 93 14.53 -15.58 -15.20
CA THR A 93 15.57 -15.35 -14.19
C THR A 93 15.59 -16.44 -13.13
N SER A 94 16.78 -16.74 -12.61
CA SER A 94 16.98 -17.62 -11.46
C SER A 94 16.94 -16.90 -10.11
N ALA A 95 16.87 -15.56 -10.13
CA ALA A 95 16.78 -14.78 -8.91
C ALA A 95 15.41 -14.95 -8.26
N MET A 96 15.38 -15.27 -6.96
CA MET A 96 14.12 -15.41 -6.23
C MET A 96 13.42 -14.06 -6.02
N PHE A 97 14.15 -12.95 -5.88
CA PHE A 97 13.55 -11.62 -5.71
C PHE A 97 13.48 -10.89 -7.04
N LEU A 98 12.27 -10.63 -7.52
CA LEU A 98 11.98 -9.96 -8.81
C LEU A 98 11.84 -8.44 -8.68
N LYS A 99 11.95 -7.89 -7.46
CA LYS A 99 11.73 -6.46 -7.15
C LYS A 99 10.33 -6.02 -7.61
N ALA A 100 10.21 -4.73 -7.91
CA ALA A 100 9.01 -4.11 -8.48
C ALA A 100 8.77 -4.60 -9.92
N ILE A 101 7.65 -5.31 -10.12
CA ILE A 101 7.26 -5.87 -11.42
C ILE A 101 6.11 -5.12 -12.09
N ASP A 102 5.30 -4.41 -11.29
CA ASP A 102 4.14 -3.66 -11.75
C ASP A 102 3.85 -2.48 -10.80
N LYS A 103 3.12 -1.48 -11.29
CA LYS A 103 2.78 -0.26 -10.55
C LYS A 103 1.36 0.17 -10.88
N PHE A 104 0.58 0.44 -9.83
CA PHE A 104 -0.77 0.99 -9.93
C PHE A 104 -0.89 2.24 -9.05
N ASN A 105 -1.11 3.40 -9.65
CA ASN A 105 -1.05 4.72 -8.97
C ASN A 105 0.29 4.90 -8.22
N ASP A 106 0.24 5.11 -6.91
CA ASP A 106 1.40 5.22 -6.04
C ASP A 106 1.79 3.88 -5.40
N LEU A 107 1.11 2.79 -5.72
CA LEU A 107 1.40 1.46 -5.20
C LEU A 107 2.28 0.67 -6.19
N VAL A 108 3.23 -0.06 -5.64
CA VAL A 108 4.19 -0.90 -6.34
C VAL A 108 3.95 -2.36 -5.95
N VAL A 109 4.02 -3.25 -6.92
CA VAL A 109 3.94 -4.70 -6.72
C VAL A 109 5.35 -5.28 -6.74
N SER A 110 5.83 -5.66 -5.57
CA SER A 110 7.10 -6.39 -5.43
C SER A 110 6.88 -7.88 -5.27
N VAL A 111 7.71 -8.69 -5.92
CA VAL A 111 7.51 -10.15 -5.96
C VAL A 111 8.76 -10.94 -5.61
N TYR A 112 8.54 -12.02 -4.87
CA TYR A 112 9.53 -13.03 -4.54
C TYR A 112 9.01 -14.43 -4.93
N VAL A 113 9.73 -15.12 -5.80
CA VAL A 113 9.40 -16.46 -6.30
C VAL A 113 10.34 -17.47 -5.66
N THR A 114 9.76 -18.44 -4.96
CA THR A 114 10.51 -19.54 -4.35
C THR A 114 10.87 -20.60 -5.39
N ALA A 115 11.84 -21.46 -5.07
CA ALA A 115 12.20 -22.61 -5.92
C ALA A 115 11.03 -23.59 -6.16
N GLY A 116 10.04 -23.60 -5.27
CA GLY A 116 8.79 -24.37 -5.44
C GLY A 116 7.74 -23.69 -6.31
N HIS A 117 8.08 -22.61 -7.02
CA HIS A 117 7.16 -21.74 -7.77
C HIS A 117 5.99 -21.19 -6.93
N THR A 118 6.17 -21.11 -5.61
CA THR A 118 5.27 -20.33 -4.75
C THR A 118 5.68 -18.86 -4.85
N ARG A 119 4.70 -17.98 -5.07
CA ARG A 119 4.87 -16.56 -5.36
C ARG A 119 4.43 -15.75 -4.14
N PHE A 120 5.34 -14.97 -3.60
CA PHE A 120 5.10 -14.03 -2.53
C PHE A 120 4.96 -12.67 -3.17
N MET A 121 3.81 -12.03 -3.01
CA MET A 121 3.53 -10.76 -3.66
C MET A 121 3.18 -9.73 -2.59
N LEU A 122 3.78 -8.56 -2.71
CA LEU A 122 3.57 -7.45 -1.80
C LEU A 122 3.17 -6.22 -2.62
N LEU A 123 2.00 -5.69 -2.34
CA LEU A 123 1.58 -4.36 -2.78
C LEU A 123 2.00 -3.37 -1.71
N HIS A 124 2.76 -2.33 -2.04
CA HIS A 124 3.28 -1.37 -1.06
C HIS A 124 3.53 0.01 -1.70
N ASN A 125 3.70 1.05 -0.89
CA ASN A 125 4.20 2.35 -1.38
C ASN A 125 5.69 2.23 -1.75
N PRO A 126 6.21 2.99 -2.74
CA PRO A 126 7.61 2.93 -3.18
C PRO A 126 8.54 3.38 -2.06
N HIS A 127 9.03 2.42 -1.27
CA HIS A 127 9.99 2.66 -0.21
C HIS A 127 10.73 1.36 0.13
N ASN A 128 12.06 1.45 0.24
CA ASN A 128 12.96 0.45 0.83
C ASN A 128 12.95 -0.99 0.24
N ASP A 129 13.47 -1.16 -0.98
CA ASP A 129 13.66 -2.47 -1.63
C ASP A 129 14.46 -3.47 -0.78
N ASP A 130 15.48 -2.99 -0.05
CA ASP A 130 16.33 -3.85 0.78
C ASP A 130 15.56 -4.44 1.97
N GLY A 131 14.72 -3.63 2.62
CA GLY A 131 13.83 -4.10 3.69
C GLY A 131 12.82 -5.12 3.19
N ILE A 132 12.22 -4.86 2.02
CA ILE A 132 11.26 -5.78 1.38
C ILE A 132 11.93 -7.12 1.03
N LYS A 133 13.15 -7.08 0.51
CA LYS A 133 13.94 -8.29 0.23
C LYS A 133 14.17 -9.11 1.50
N THR A 134 14.61 -8.48 2.58
CA THR A 134 14.83 -9.16 3.87
C THR A 134 13.51 -9.69 4.45
N PHE A 135 12.42 -8.94 4.36
CA PHE A 135 11.08 -9.40 4.74
C PHE A 135 10.70 -10.69 4.01
N PHE A 136 10.84 -10.73 2.68
CA PHE A 136 10.52 -11.93 1.91
C PHE A 136 11.39 -13.13 2.28
N GLN A 137 12.69 -12.92 2.52
CA GLN A 137 13.61 -13.98 2.93
C GLN A 137 13.21 -14.58 4.28
N GLU A 138 12.89 -13.75 5.27
CA GLU A 138 12.45 -14.19 6.61
C GLU A 138 11.10 -14.92 6.55
N VAL A 139 10.15 -14.41 5.77
CA VAL A 139 8.86 -15.10 5.56
C VAL A 139 9.05 -16.43 4.83
N HIS A 140 10.01 -16.51 3.90
CA HIS A 140 10.34 -17.75 3.19
C HIS A 140 10.86 -18.82 4.16
N GLU A 141 11.71 -18.47 5.11
CA GLU A 141 12.16 -19.40 6.15
C GLU A 141 11.00 -19.91 7.02
N LEU A 142 10.06 -19.03 7.39
CA LEU A 142 8.85 -19.43 8.13
C LEU A 142 7.95 -20.34 7.29
N TYR A 143 7.81 -20.04 6.00
CA TYR A 143 7.03 -20.85 5.07
C TYR A 143 7.61 -22.26 4.89
N ILE A 144 8.94 -22.39 4.79
CA ILE A 144 9.60 -23.70 4.73
C ILE A 144 9.32 -24.51 5.99
N LYS A 145 9.35 -23.89 7.19
CA LYS A 145 9.02 -24.59 8.45
C LYS A 145 7.58 -25.15 8.44
N ILE A 146 6.65 -24.46 7.80
CA ILE A 146 5.28 -24.96 7.59
C ILE A 146 5.27 -26.14 6.63
N LEU A 147 5.99 -26.05 5.51
CA LEU A 147 6.05 -27.14 4.52
C LEU A 147 6.71 -28.41 5.07
N LEU A 148 7.67 -28.28 5.98
CA LEU A 148 8.34 -29.40 6.62
C LEU A 148 7.49 -30.11 7.68
N ASN A 149 6.34 -29.55 8.06
CA ASN A 149 5.41 -30.21 8.96
C ASN A 149 4.65 -31.32 8.21
N PRO A 150 4.79 -32.62 8.57
CA PRO A 150 4.13 -33.72 7.87
C PRO A 150 2.60 -33.65 7.86
N LEU A 151 2.01 -32.87 8.77
CA LEU A 151 0.56 -32.68 8.87
C LEU A 151 0.02 -31.59 7.93
N ASN A 152 0.90 -30.84 7.26
CA ASN A 152 0.48 -29.79 6.33
C ASN A 152 0.39 -30.34 4.92
N LEU A 153 -0.78 -30.20 4.31
CA LEU A 153 -1.00 -30.54 2.92
C LEU A 153 -0.41 -29.44 2.03
N PRO A 154 0.48 -29.75 1.07
CA PRO A 154 0.99 -28.78 0.12
C PRO A 154 -0.16 -28.07 -0.62
N GLY A 155 -0.12 -26.74 -0.68
CA GLY A 155 -1.16 -25.93 -1.32
C GLY A 155 -2.41 -25.69 -0.47
N SER A 156 -2.50 -26.24 0.75
CA SER A 156 -3.55 -25.85 1.70
C SER A 156 -3.36 -24.43 2.21
N ARG A 157 -4.46 -23.80 2.63
CA ARG A 157 -4.45 -22.44 3.17
C ARG A 157 -3.71 -22.43 4.52
N ILE A 158 -2.81 -21.48 4.71
CA ILE A 158 -2.05 -21.32 5.95
C ILE A 158 -2.96 -20.65 6.99
N THR A 159 -3.39 -21.42 7.99
CA THR A 159 -4.29 -20.96 9.07
C THR A 159 -3.58 -20.79 10.42
N SER A 160 -2.26 -21.04 10.47
CA SER A 160 -1.49 -20.99 11.71
C SER A 160 -1.40 -19.56 12.29
N SER A 161 -1.94 -19.37 13.49
CA SER A 161 -1.86 -18.09 14.23
C SER A 161 -0.41 -17.69 14.55
N HIS A 162 0.47 -18.67 14.82
CA HIS A 162 1.88 -18.41 15.06
C HIS A 162 2.56 -17.79 13.84
N PHE A 163 2.27 -18.33 12.65
CA PHE A 163 2.78 -17.81 11.39
C PHE A 163 2.30 -16.38 11.15
N ASP A 164 0.99 -16.13 11.27
CA ASP A 164 0.42 -14.80 11.06
C ASP A 164 1.03 -13.75 12.01
N THR A 165 1.18 -14.09 13.29
CA THR A 165 1.79 -13.21 14.29
C THR A 165 3.23 -12.85 13.91
N LYS A 166 4.01 -13.82 13.43
CA LYS A 166 5.39 -13.61 12.99
C LYS A 166 5.46 -12.77 11.73
N VAL A 167 4.65 -13.05 10.71
CA VAL A 167 4.59 -12.26 9.47
C VAL A 167 4.25 -10.80 9.77
N ARG A 168 3.25 -10.55 10.61
CA ARG A 168 2.89 -9.18 11.03
C ARG A 168 4.00 -8.49 11.80
N ALA A 169 4.75 -9.21 12.63
CA ALA A 169 5.89 -8.65 13.35
C ALA A 169 7.05 -8.29 12.40
N LEU A 170 7.32 -9.13 11.40
CA LEU A 170 8.32 -8.86 10.37
C LEU A 170 7.91 -7.67 9.50
N ALA A 171 6.63 -7.59 9.14
CA ALA A 171 6.10 -6.47 8.38
C ALA A 171 6.31 -5.14 9.11
N ARG A 172 5.97 -5.05 10.40
CA ARG A 172 6.23 -3.85 11.21
C ARG A 172 7.71 -3.47 11.33
N LYS A 173 8.61 -4.43 11.13
CA LYS A 173 10.07 -4.23 11.26
C LYS A 173 10.70 -3.73 9.96
N TYR A 174 10.20 -4.21 8.82
CA TYR A 174 10.87 -4.05 7.53
C TYR A 174 10.10 -3.22 6.49
N LEU A 175 8.78 -3.06 6.66
CA LEU A 175 7.87 -2.38 5.73
C LEU A 175 7.40 -1.01 6.26
#